data_AF-A0A2D4KFV2-F1
#
_entry.id   AF-A0A2D4KFV2-F1
#
_cell.length_a   1.000
_cell.length_b   1.000
_cell.length_c   1.000
_cell.angle_alpha   90.00
_cell.angle_beta   90.00
_cell.angle_gamma   90.00
#
_symmetry.space_group_name_H-M   'P 1'
#
loop_
_entity.id
_entity.type
_entity.pdbx_description
1 polymer ?
#
loop_
_entity_poly.entity_id
_entity_poly.type
_entity_poly.pdbx_seq_one_letter_code
_entity_poly.pdbx_strand_id
1 'polypeptide(L)'
;LEIDEAYRVQTSYVRRNRLPREVHIRFARKQVRDIIYKITRDEPLVYKDKELQTLKQVPKKVHEQRKYHKFLTTQFIQKNIMFRWLIPEGLLVTWQEKRIKIDSIDKAQDLYEWIGGPVAESSS
;
A
#
# COMPACT_ATOMS: atom_id res chain seq x y z
N LEU A 1 -23.93 -10.90 -13.06
CA LEU A 1 -23.48 -10.81 -11.65
C LEU A 1 -22.21 -9.96 -11.62
N GLU A 2 -22.12 -8.96 -10.75
CA GLU A 2 -20.92 -8.09 -10.64
C GLU A 2 -19.77 -8.76 -9.87
N ILE A 3 -20.07 -9.82 -9.12
CA ILE A 3 -19.11 -10.71 -8.47
C ILE A 3 -18.98 -11.98 -9.31
N ASP A 4 -17.75 -12.37 -9.58
CA ASP A 4 -17.40 -13.56 -10.35
C ASP A 4 -17.07 -14.73 -9.42
N GLU A 5 -16.17 -14.51 -8.46
CA GLU A 5 -15.81 -15.51 -7.44
C GLU A 5 -15.67 -14.87 -6.05
N ALA A 6 -16.01 -15.63 -5.02
CA ALA A 6 -15.72 -15.26 -3.63
C ALA A 6 -15.31 -16.51 -2.85
N TYR A 7 -14.14 -16.48 -2.23
CA TYR A 7 -13.61 -17.62 -1.49
C TYR A 7 -12.83 -17.19 -0.25
N ARG A 8 -12.76 -18.09 0.73
CA ARG A 8 -12.00 -17.88 1.98
C ARG A 8 -10.59 -18.41 1.81
N VAL A 9 -9.60 -17.61 2.16
CA VAL A 9 -8.19 -18.01 2.11
C VAL A 9 -7.77 -18.56 3.47
N GLN A 10 -7.14 -19.73 3.47
CA GLN A 10 -6.61 -20.35 4.66
C GLN A 10 -5.09 -20.44 4.57
N THR A 11 -4.39 -19.56 5.28
CA THR A 11 -2.93 -19.60 5.39
C THR A 11 -2.52 -20.28 6.70
N SER A 12 -1.29 -20.82 6.73
CA SER A 12 -0.70 -21.36 7.96
C SER A 12 -0.57 -20.29 9.04
N TYR A 13 -0.31 -19.04 8.64
CA TYR A 13 -0.25 -17.87 9.52
C TYR A 13 -1.57 -17.67 10.29
N VAL A 14 -2.71 -17.64 9.58
CA VAL A 14 -4.04 -17.47 10.21
C VAL A 14 -4.32 -18.60 11.22
N ARG A 15 -3.95 -19.84 10.88
CA ARG A 15 -4.12 -21.00 11.79
C ARG A 15 -3.26 -20.87 13.05
N ARG A 16 -1.98 -20.50 12.91
CA ARG A 16 -1.03 -20.37 14.04
C ARG A 16 -1.40 -19.23 14.97
N ASN A 17 -1.85 -18.11 14.41
CA ASN A 17 -2.10 -16.88 15.14
C ASN A 17 -3.57 -16.71 15.58
N ARG A 18 -4.44 -17.69 15.31
CA ARG A 18 -5.89 -17.68 15.65
C ARG A 18 -6.62 -16.41 15.15
N LEU A 19 -6.27 -15.95 13.95
CA LEU A 19 -6.86 -14.76 13.34
C LEU A 19 -8.13 -15.09 12.54
N PRO A 20 -9.03 -14.11 12.29
CA PRO A 20 -10.07 -14.25 11.28
C PRO A 20 -9.48 -14.54 9.90
N ARG A 21 -10.18 -15.36 9.11
CA ARG A 21 -9.74 -15.69 7.74
C ARG A 21 -10.07 -14.56 6.79
N GLU A 22 -9.19 -14.31 5.83
CA GLU A 22 -9.41 -13.35 4.75
C GLU A 22 -10.40 -13.92 3.73
N VAL A 23 -11.21 -13.03 3.15
CA VAL A 23 -12.14 -13.35 2.06
C VAL A 23 -11.64 -12.63 0.80
N HIS A 24 -11.35 -13.40 -0.23
CA HIS A 24 -10.96 -12.88 -1.53
C HIS A 24 -12.18 -12.83 -2.44
N ILE A 25 -12.39 -11.69 -3.07
CA ILE A 25 -13.51 -11.46 -3.98
C ILE A 25 -12.95 -11.03 -5.33
N ARG A 26 -13.25 -11.83 -6.37
CA ARG A 26 -13.00 -11.48 -7.76
C ARG A 26 -14.26 -10.84 -8.33
N PHE A 27 -14.14 -9.57 -8.70
CA PHE A 27 -15.22 -8.85 -9.38
C PHE A 27 -15.14 -9.06 -10.88
N ALA A 28 -16.29 -9.16 -11.53
CA ALA A 28 -16.37 -9.26 -13.00
C ALA A 28 -15.86 -7.98 -13.68
N ARG A 29 -16.09 -6.82 -13.06
CA ARG A 29 -15.69 -5.51 -13.57
C ARG A 29 -14.73 -4.80 -12.62
N LYS A 30 -13.61 -4.31 -13.17
CA LYS A 30 -12.64 -3.49 -12.43
C LYS A 30 -13.27 -2.23 -11.82
N GLN A 31 -14.24 -1.63 -12.52
CA GLN A 31 -14.92 -0.40 -12.07
C GLN A 31 -15.63 -0.58 -10.73
N VAL A 32 -16.32 -1.71 -10.51
CA VAL A 32 -17.01 -2.00 -9.24
C VAL A 32 -16.02 -2.09 -8.09
N ARG A 33 -14.92 -2.82 -8.28
CA ARG A 33 -13.84 -2.90 -7.29
C ARG A 33 -13.28 -1.52 -6.95
N ASP A 34 -13.05 -0.69 -7.97
CA ASP A 34 -12.47 0.65 -7.77
C ASP A 34 -13.47 1.61 -7.08
N ILE A 35 -14.78 1.45 -7.27
CA ILE A 35 -15.83 2.16 -6.52
C ILE A 35 -15.80 1.74 -5.04
N ILE A 36 -15.75 0.44 -4.76
CA ILE A 36 -15.68 -0.07 -3.38
C ILE A 36 -14.48 0.52 -2.66
N TYR A 37 -13.30 0.56 -3.30
CA TYR A 37 -12.10 1.17 -2.69
C TYR A 37 -12.23 2.67 -2.43
N LYS A 38 -13.06 3.40 -3.19
CA LYS A 38 -13.33 4.82 -2.91
C LYS A 38 -14.21 4.93 -1.68
N ILE A 39 -15.32 4.19 -1.63
CA ILE A 39 -16.26 4.20 -0.51
C ILE A 39 -15.54 3.82 0.79
N THR A 40 -14.77 2.72 0.79
CA THR A 40 -14.06 2.23 1.99
C THR A 40 -12.95 3.15 2.49
N ARG A 41 -12.50 4.11 1.66
CA ARG A 41 -11.49 5.07 2.06
C ARG A 41 -12.11 6.18 2.91
N ASP A 42 -13.33 6.57 2.58
CA ASP A 42 -14.02 7.68 3.20
C ASP A 42 -14.87 7.19 4.38
N GLU A 43 -15.47 6.00 4.25
CA GLU A 43 -16.32 5.39 5.28
C GLU A 43 -15.88 3.96 5.61
N PRO A 44 -15.71 3.62 6.90
CA PRO A 44 -15.38 2.26 7.30
C PRO A 44 -16.56 1.32 7.02
N LEU A 45 -16.28 0.17 6.41
CA LEU A 45 -17.31 -0.87 6.22
C LEU A 45 -17.57 -1.58 7.53
N VAL A 46 -18.81 -1.59 8.00
CA VAL A 46 -19.20 -2.28 9.24
C VAL A 46 -20.15 -3.44 8.91
N TYR A 47 -19.89 -4.61 9.48
CA TYR A 47 -20.76 -5.76 9.41
C TYR A 47 -20.95 -6.36 10.81
N LYS A 48 -22.19 -6.43 11.29
CA LYS A 48 -22.53 -6.93 12.65
C LYS A 48 -21.68 -6.26 13.73
N ASP A 49 -21.68 -4.93 13.73
CA ASP A 49 -20.94 -4.09 14.67
C ASP A 49 -19.41 -4.31 14.66
N LYS A 50 -18.89 -4.91 13.60
CA LYS A 50 -17.46 -5.11 13.40
C LYS A 50 -17.01 -4.40 12.14
N GLU A 51 -16.02 -3.54 12.30
CA GLU A 51 -15.34 -2.90 11.18
C GLU A 51 -14.56 -3.93 10.37
N LEU A 52 -14.69 -3.82 9.04
CA LEU A 52 -14.03 -4.66 8.07
C LEU A 52 -12.89 -3.86 7.42
N GLN A 53 -11.68 -4.40 7.52
CA GLN A 53 -10.56 -3.85 6.79
C GLN A 53 -10.56 -4.36 5.35
N THR A 54 -10.64 -3.44 4.38
CA THR A 54 -10.52 -3.77 2.96
C THR A 54 -9.10 -3.51 2.46
N LEU A 55 -8.51 -4.53 1.81
CA LEU A 55 -7.16 -4.45 1.30
C LEU A 55 -7.12 -4.76 -0.20
N LYS A 56 -6.11 -4.21 -0.88
CA LYS A 56 -5.82 -4.55 -2.27
C LYS A 56 -5.04 -5.84 -2.32
N GLN A 57 -5.48 -6.79 -3.14
CA GLN A 57 -4.67 -7.96 -3.44
C GLN A 57 -3.46 -7.53 -4.28
N VAL A 58 -2.27 -7.62 -3.70
CA VAL A 58 -1.00 -7.28 -4.35
C VAL A 58 -0.15 -8.54 -4.44
N PRO A 59 0.41 -8.89 -5.62
CA PRO A 59 1.26 -10.07 -5.75
C PRO A 59 2.47 -10.02 -4.80
N LYS A 60 2.88 -11.18 -4.28
CA LYS A 60 4.02 -11.27 -3.35
C LYS A 60 5.30 -10.64 -3.91
N LYS A 61 5.58 -10.84 -5.21
CA LYS A 61 6.75 -10.22 -5.88
C LYS A 61 6.77 -8.70 -5.72
N VAL A 62 5.62 -8.05 -5.88
CA VAL A 62 5.48 -6.60 -5.71
C VAL A 62 5.71 -6.20 -4.25
N HIS A 63 5.21 -6.99 -3.29
CA HIS A 63 5.50 -6.74 -1.87
C HIS A 63 6.99 -6.81 -1.54
N GLU A 64 7.70 -7.82 -2.06
CA GLU A 64 9.15 -7.94 -1.86
C GLU A 64 9.90 -6.74 -2.46
N GLN A 65 9.52 -6.31 -3.68
CA GLN A 65 10.13 -5.13 -4.32
C GLN A 65 9.93 -3.84 -3.53
N ARG A 66 8.78 -3.68 -2.88
CA ARG A 66 8.50 -2.51 -2.02
C ARG A 66 9.39 -2.46 -0.79
N LYS A 67 9.90 -3.60 -0.30
CA LYS A 67 10.84 -3.61 0.84
C LYS A 67 12.13 -2.88 0.52
N TYR A 68 12.62 -2.93 -0.72
CA TYR A 68 13.84 -2.21 -1.12
C TYR A 68 13.69 -0.70 -0.97
N HIS A 69 12.49 -0.16 -1.16
CA HIS A 69 12.21 1.28 -1.08
C HIS A 69 11.73 1.71 0.32
N LYS A 70 11.78 0.81 1.32
CA LYS A 70 11.24 1.06 2.66
C LYS A 70 11.94 2.25 3.33
N PHE A 71 13.26 2.36 3.19
CA PHE A 71 14.06 3.44 3.77
C PHE A 71 13.55 4.82 3.35
N LEU A 72 13.23 4.97 2.06
CA LEU A 72 12.72 6.20 1.49
C LEU A 72 11.29 6.50 1.95
N THR A 73 10.42 5.49 1.99
CA THR A 73 9.03 5.69 2.46
C THR A 73 8.95 6.10 3.92
N THR A 74 9.87 5.65 4.77
CA THR A 74 9.93 6.10 6.17
C THR A 74 10.21 7.60 6.24
N GLN A 75 11.14 8.11 5.41
CA GLN A 75 11.42 9.54 5.33
C GLN A 75 10.22 10.34 4.80
N PHE A 76 9.52 9.83 3.79
CA PHE A 76 8.32 10.49 3.29
C PHE A 76 7.24 10.61 4.36
N ILE A 77 7.03 9.56 5.15
CA ILE A 77 6.06 9.60 6.25
C ILE A 77 6.49 10.62 7.30
N GLN A 78 7.77 10.62 7.70
CA GLN A 78 8.32 11.57 8.68
C GLN A 78 8.19 13.03 8.23
N LYS A 79 8.43 13.31 6.95
CA LYS A 79 8.36 14.66 6.38
C LYS A 79 6.98 15.01 5.83
N ASN A 80 5.97 14.17 6.06
CA ASN A 80 4.60 14.32 5.58
C ASN A 80 4.49 14.55 4.06
N ILE A 81 5.33 13.85 3.30
CA ILE A 81 5.38 13.91 1.83
C ILE A 81 4.35 12.95 1.26
N MET A 82 3.52 13.43 0.34
CA MET A 82 2.53 12.59 -0.33
C MET A 82 3.19 11.65 -1.34
N PHE A 83 2.98 10.35 -1.18
CA PHE A 83 3.43 9.33 -2.12
C PHE A 83 2.35 8.27 -2.40
N ARG A 84 2.48 7.60 -3.54
CA ARG A 84 1.61 6.51 -3.96
C ARG A 84 2.41 5.42 -4.66
N TRP A 85 2.21 4.18 -4.24
CA TRP A 85 2.74 3.01 -4.95
C TRP A 85 2.07 2.84 -6.31
N LEU A 86 2.88 2.68 -7.35
CA LEU A 86 2.44 2.19 -8.65
C LEU A 86 2.51 0.65 -8.64
N ILE A 87 1.63 0.02 -9.42
CA ILE A 87 1.61 -1.44 -9.63
C ILE A 87 1.81 -1.63 -11.14
N PRO A 88 2.76 -2.45 -11.62
CA PRO A 88 3.57 -3.41 -10.84
C PRO A 88 4.78 -2.81 -10.10
N GLU A 89 5.42 -1.79 -10.65
CA GLU A 89 6.67 -1.23 -10.09
C GLU A 89 6.65 0.29 -10.07
N GLY A 90 7.33 0.84 -9.06
CA GLY A 90 7.60 2.26 -8.90
C GLY A 90 6.78 3.00 -7.83
N LEU A 91 7.28 4.16 -7.46
CA LEU A 91 6.75 5.04 -6.43
C LEU A 91 6.53 6.42 -7.04
N LEU A 92 5.30 6.94 -6.96
CA LEU A 92 4.98 8.28 -7.40
C LEU A 92 4.96 9.20 -6.18
N VAL A 93 5.82 10.21 -6.18
CA VAL A 93 5.98 11.16 -5.09
C VAL A 93 5.55 12.53 -5.58
N THR A 94 4.79 13.26 -4.77
CA THR A 94 4.45 14.66 -5.03
C THR A 94 5.27 15.51 -4.07
N TRP A 95 6.28 16.19 -4.61
CA TRP A 95 7.22 17.00 -3.83
C TRP A 95 7.44 18.34 -4.55
N GLN A 96 7.29 19.45 -3.82
CA GLN A 96 7.35 20.82 -4.37
C GLN A 96 6.49 20.98 -5.65
N GLU A 97 5.24 20.51 -5.60
CA GLU A 97 4.29 20.53 -6.73
C GLU A 97 4.69 19.71 -7.97
N LYS A 98 5.86 19.07 -7.95
CA LYS A 98 6.33 18.16 -9.01
C LYS A 98 5.99 16.72 -8.68
N ARG A 99 5.57 15.98 -9.71
CA ARG A 99 5.28 14.54 -9.61
C ARG A 99 6.49 13.77 -10.12
N ILE A 100 7.21 13.15 -9.20
CA ILE A 100 8.43 12.39 -9.50
C ILE A 100 8.10 10.91 -9.46
N LYS A 101 8.39 10.20 -10.56
CA LYS A 101 8.27 8.74 -10.63
C LYS A 101 9.63 8.12 -10.36
N ILE A 102 9.69 7.29 -9.33
CA ILE A 102 10.85 6.50 -8.95
C ILE A 102 10.61 5.08 -9.46
N ASP A 103 11.40 4.64 -10.42
CA ASP A 103 11.33 3.31 -11.05
C ASP A 103 12.57 2.46 -10.76
N SER A 104 13.72 3.07 -10.45
CA SER A 104 14.95 2.41 -10.04
C SER A 104 15.36 2.74 -8.61
N ILE A 105 16.21 1.88 -8.04
CA ILE A 105 16.83 2.12 -6.72
C ILE A 105 17.76 3.33 -6.78
N ASP A 106 18.47 3.54 -7.89
CA ASP A 106 19.39 4.69 -8.03
C ASP A 106 18.65 6.02 -7.91
N LYS A 107 17.51 6.17 -8.62
CA LYS A 107 16.66 7.37 -8.48
C LYS A 107 16.07 7.51 -7.07
N ALA A 108 15.84 6.39 -6.39
CA ALA A 108 15.36 6.41 -5.01
C ALA A 108 16.44 6.95 -4.05
N GLN A 109 17.70 6.59 -4.30
CA GLN A 109 18.86 7.06 -3.55
C GLN A 109 19.13 8.55 -3.81
N ASP A 110 19.14 8.99 -5.07
CA ASP A 110 19.29 10.40 -5.44
C ASP A 110 18.26 11.28 -4.72
N LEU A 111 17.01 10.81 -4.67
CA LEU A 111 15.92 11.53 -4.04
C LEU A 111 15.99 11.46 -2.50
N TYR A 112 16.53 10.38 -1.94
CA TYR A 112 16.82 10.28 -0.51
C TYR A 112 17.89 11.29 -0.07
N GLU A 113 18.95 11.44 -0.87
CA GLU A 113 20.02 12.43 -0.64
C GLU A 113 19.50 13.85 -0.81
N TRP A 114 18.71 14.12 -1.85
CA TRP A 114 18.13 15.45 -2.09
C TRP A 114 17.17 15.90 -0.98
N ILE A 115 16.47 14.96 -0.35
CA ILE A 115 15.60 15.23 0.79
C ILE A 115 16.39 15.49 2.07
N GLY A 116 17.69 15.19 2.10
CA GLY A 116 18.61 15.56 3.19
C GLY A 116 19.13 14.39 4.01
N GLY A 117 19.09 13.15 3.48
CA GLY A 117 19.67 11.98 4.15
C GLY A 117 19.11 11.73 5.57
N PRO A 118 19.76 10.90 6.40
CA PRO A 118 19.34 10.74 7.79
C PRO A 118 19.46 12.10 8.50
N VAL A 119 18.37 12.53 9.13
CA VAL A 119 18.42 13.62 10.10
C VAL A 119 19.37 13.15 11.19
N ALA A 120 20.60 13.66 11.18
CA ALA A 120 21.51 13.51 12.30
C ALA A 120 20.73 13.94 13.54
N GLU A 121 20.69 13.08 14.55
CA GLU A 121 20.22 13.45 15.87
C GLU A 121 20.98 14.71 16.28
N SER A 122 20.31 15.86 16.17
CA SER A 122 20.77 17.08 16.82
C SER A 122 20.63 16.80 18.30
N SER A 123 21.76 16.38 18.90
CA SER A 123 21.94 16.28 20.33
C SER A 123 21.49 17.59 20.98
N SER A 124 20.59 17.50 21.95
CA SER A 124 20.35 18.49 22.99
C SER A 124 19.78 17.79 24.21
#